data_AF-A0A0C1XNZ8-F1
#
_entry.id   AF-A0A0C1XNZ8-F1
#
_cell.length_a   1.000
_cell.length_b   1.000
_cell.length_c   1.000
_cell.angle_alpha   90.00
_cell.angle_beta   90.00
_cell.angle_gamma   90.00
#
_symmetry.space_group_name_H-M   'P 1'
#
loop_
_entity.id
_entity.type
_entity.pdbx_description
1 polymer ?
#
loop_
_entity_poly.entity_id
_entity_poly.type
_entity_poly.pdbx_seq_one_letter_code
_entity_poly.pdbx_strand_id
1 'polypeptide(L)'
;MPVVTVDWWKGNGRSQRAELVAELTSSVARIAGCPQEAVTVIVRDVDPGYWGKGGVMADTLVSGSSPEDTEHPETVENADGPGDAFAAAVAGAASTAASGATP
;
A
#
# COMPACT_ATOMS: atom_id res chain seq x y z
N MET A 1 18.24 12.37 2.79
CA MET A 1 18.00 11.18 3.61
C MET A 1 16.54 11.17 4.05
N PRO A 2 15.62 10.63 3.23
CA PRO A 2 14.20 10.57 3.54
C PRO A 2 13.86 9.48 4.56
N VAL A 3 12.96 9.78 5.49
CA VAL A 3 12.39 8.80 6.43
C VAL A 3 10.88 8.80 6.29
N VAL A 4 10.30 7.63 6.05
CA VAL A 4 8.85 7.41 5.98
C VAL A 4 8.44 6.51 7.13
N THR A 5 7.49 6.97 7.93
CA THR A 5 6.86 6.14 8.96
C THR A 5 5.45 5.80 8.51
N VAL A 6 5.12 4.51 8.53
CA VAL A 6 3.78 4.00 8.27
C VAL A 6 3.27 3.39 9.56
N ASP A 7 2.25 4.01 10.13
CA ASP A 7 1.50 3.41 11.22
C ASP A 7 0.35 2.61 10.60
N TRP A 8 0.37 1.28 10.79
CA TRP A 8 -0.55 0.32 10.16
C TRP A 8 -1.20 -0.54 11.25
N TRP A 9 -2.51 -0.76 11.18
CA TRP A 9 -3.19 -1.67 12.08
C TRP A 9 -2.63 -3.09 12.05
N LYS A 10 -2.49 -3.70 13.23
CA LYS A 10 -2.09 -5.09 13.42
C LYS A 10 -2.96 -6.06 12.58
N GLY A 11 -2.39 -7.20 12.23
CA GLY A 11 -3.06 -8.27 11.45
C GLY A 11 -2.58 -8.36 9.99
N ASN A 12 -1.71 -7.45 9.56
CA ASN A 12 -1.08 -7.51 8.24
C ASN A 12 0.09 -8.53 8.20
N GLY A 13 0.25 -9.21 7.07
CA GLY A 13 1.25 -10.27 6.89
C GLY A 13 2.67 -9.74 6.62
N ARG A 14 3.70 -10.56 6.92
CA ARG A 14 5.11 -10.19 6.66
C ARG A 14 5.38 -9.89 5.18
N SER A 15 4.76 -10.64 4.27
CA SER A 15 4.88 -10.45 2.81
C SER A 15 4.36 -9.07 2.39
N GLN A 16 3.18 -8.67 2.87
CA GLN A 16 2.58 -7.37 2.56
C GLN A 16 3.43 -6.21 3.09
N ARG A 17 4.05 -6.35 4.26
CA ARG A 17 4.99 -5.33 4.78
C ARG A 17 6.22 -5.20 3.90
N ALA A 18 6.76 -6.32 3.42
CA ALA A 18 7.93 -6.31 2.55
C ALA A 18 7.63 -5.62 1.21
N GLU A 19 6.48 -5.93 0.61
CA GLU A 19 5.99 -5.28 -0.61
C GLU A 19 5.79 -3.78 -0.39
N LEU A 20 5.12 -3.37 0.69
CA LEU A 20 4.94 -1.96 1.05
C LEU A 20 6.27 -1.22 1.17
N VAL A 21 7.26 -1.80 1.86
CA VAL A 21 8.58 -1.18 2.03
C VAL A 21 9.29 -1.01 0.69
N ALA A 22 9.21 -2.00 -0.19
CA ALA A 22 9.83 -1.94 -1.52
C ALA A 22 9.21 -0.82 -2.38
N GLU A 23 7.89 -0.77 -2.45
CA GLU A 23 7.15 0.22 -3.27
C GLU A 23 7.33 1.65 -2.75
N LEU A 24 7.29 1.85 -1.43
CA LEU A 24 7.54 3.16 -0.83
C LEU A 24 8.97 3.62 -1.06
N THR A 25 9.95 2.72 -0.91
CA THR A 25 11.37 3.04 -1.14
C THR A 25 11.60 3.46 -2.57
N SER A 26 11.10 2.69 -3.55
CA SER A 26 11.21 2.99 -4.98
C SER A 26 10.57 4.35 -5.32
N SER A 27 9.34 4.58 -4.82
CA SER A 27 8.59 5.81 -5.07
C SER A 27 9.30 7.04 -4.50
N VAL A 28 9.77 6.96 -3.25
CA VAL A 28 10.45 8.08 -2.58
C VAL A 28 11.79 8.36 -3.24
N ALA A 29 12.59 7.34 -3.55
CA ALA A 29 13.87 7.49 -4.24
C ALA A 29 13.70 8.20 -5.60
N ARG A 30 12.71 7.76 -6.38
CA ARG A 30 12.39 8.35 -7.69
C ARG A 30 11.96 9.82 -7.61
N ILE A 31 11.07 10.16 -6.67
CA ILE A 31 10.52 11.52 -6.54
C ILE A 31 11.54 12.47 -5.90
N ALA A 32 12.27 12.01 -4.89
CA ALA A 32 13.23 12.82 -4.16
C ALA A 32 14.59 12.94 -4.88
N GLY A 33 14.83 12.14 -5.94
CA GLY A 33 16.08 12.14 -6.68
C GLY A 33 17.26 11.63 -5.86
N CYS A 34 17.02 10.67 -4.95
CA CYS A 34 18.04 10.09 -4.09
C CYS A 34 18.17 8.59 -4.33
N PRO A 35 19.32 7.97 -4.00
CA PRO A 35 19.46 6.53 -4.15
C PRO A 35 18.60 5.79 -3.10
N GLN A 36 18.26 4.53 -3.38
CA GLN A 36 17.32 3.76 -2.56
C GLN A 36 17.86 3.50 -1.15
N GLU A 37 19.16 3.27 -1.01
CA GLU A 37 19.83 3.07 0.28
C GLU A 37 19.77 4.30 1.19
N ALA A 38 19.46 5.48 0.66
CA ALA A 38 19.28 6.70 1.45
C ALA A 38 17.86 6.84 2.02
N VAL A 39 16.92 5.99 1.62
CA VAL A 39 15.53 5.99 2.07
C VAL A 39 15.36 5.00 3.21
N THR A 40 14.69 5.43 4.27
CA THR A 40 14.34 4.56 5.41
C THR A 40 12.82 4.48 5.54
N VAL A 41 12.27 3.26 5.57
CA VAL A 41 10.85 3.01 5.82
C VAL A 41 10.70 2.27 7.15
N ILE A 42 9.88 2.82 8.05
CA ILE A 42 9.58 2.23 9.35
C ILE A 42 8.09 1.90 9.38
N VAL A 43 7.77 0.61 9.46
CA VAL A 43 6.39 0.15 9.61
C VAL A 43 6.13 -0.13 11.09
N ARG A 44 5.10 0.50 11.64
CA ARG A 44 4.68 0.37 13.04
C ARG A 44 3.32 -0.29 13.08
N ASP A 45 3.26 -1.42 13.79
CA ASP A 45 1.99 -2.08 14.07
C ASP A 45 1.27 -1.38 15.21
N VAL A 46 0.13 -0.78 14.90
CA VAL A 46 -0.70 -0.07 15.87
C VAL A 46 -1.94 -0.89 16.17
N ASP A 47 -2.30 -0.98 17.43
CA ASP A 47 -3.57 -1.57 17.83
C ASP A 47 -4.72 -0.65 17.41
N PRO A 48 -5.82 -1.14 16.80
CA PRO A 48 -6.97 -0.30 16.50
C PRO A 48 -7.52 0.43 17.74
N GLY A 49 -7.39 -0.15 18.94
CA GLY A 49 -7.76 0.49 20.21
C GLY A 49 -6.88 1.68 20.62
N TYR A 50 -5.78 1.95 19.92
CA TYR A 50 -4.93 3.12 20.12
C TYR A 50 -5.04 4.13 18.97
N TRP A 51 -5.90 3.86 17.99
CA TRP A 51 -6.03 4.68 16.79
C TRP A 51 -7.32 5.50 16.84
N GLY A 52 -7.20 6.83 16.80
CA GLY A 52 -8.33 7.75 16.70
C GLY A 52 -8.38 8.44 15.34
N LYS A 53 -9.57 8.56 14.76
CA LYS A 53 -9.81 9.38 13.56
C LYS A 53 -11.09 10.20 13.73
N GLY A 54 -11.00 11.51 13.54
CA GLY A 54 -12.16 12.41 13.66
C GLY A 54 -12.81 12.44 15.04
N GLY A 55 -12.04 12.15 16.10
CA GLY A 55 -12.54 12.09 17.48
C GLY A 55 -13.17 10.75 17.88
N VAL A 56 -13.16 9.74 17.01
CA VAL A 56 -13.71 8.40 17.27
C VAL A 56 -12.58 7.37 17.25
N MET A 57 -12.62 6.43 18.21
CA MET A 57 -11.66 5.34 18.30
C MET A 57 -11.95 4.29 17.23
N ALA A 58 -10.92 3.77 16.56
CA ALA A 58 -11.09 2.85 15.44
C ALA A 58 -11.65 1.50 15.87
N ASP A 59 -11.34 1.03 17.08
CA ASP A 59 -11.94 -0.18 17.66
C ASP A 59 -13.47 -0.12 17.73
N THR A 60 -14.05 1.04 18.04
CA THR A 60 -15.50 1.25 18.05
C THR A 60 -16.13 1.15 16.66
N LEU A 61 -15.35 1.32 15.60
CA LEU A 61 -15.78 1.15 14.21
C LEU A 61 -15.61 -0.29 13.72
N VAL A 62 -14.66 -1.05 14.28
CA VAL A 62 -14.36 -2.45 13.88
C VAL A 62 -15.33 -3.45 14.51
N SER A 63 -16.07 -3.08 15.56
CA SER A 63 -17.05 -3.95 16.25
C SER A 63 -18.31 -4.33 15.41
N GLY A 64 -18.32 -4.05 14.10
CA GLY A 64 -19.41 -4.36 13.17
C GLY A 64 -19.16 -5.51 12.19
N SER A 65 -18.01 -6.19 12.20
CA SER A 65 -17.74 -7.31 11.29
C SER A 65 -16.95 -8.42 12.00
N SER A 66 -17.59 -9.58 12.12
CA SER A 66 -17.07 -10.80 12.75
C SER A 66 -15.67 -11.19 12.26
N PRO A 67 -14.82 -11.76 13.13
CA PRO A 67 -13.58 -12.40 12.72
C PRO A 67 -13.92 -13.78 12.16
N GLU A 68 -13.95 -13.93 10.83
CA GLU A 68 -13.81 -15.23 10.19
C GLU A 68 -12.39 -15.36 9.65
N ASP A 69 -11.64 -16.17 10.37
CA ASP A 69 -10.42 -16.90 10.02
C ASP A 69 -9.71 -16.51 8.71
N THR A 70 -8.66 -15.69 8.86
CA THR A 70 -7.56 -15.68 7.88
C THR A 70 -6.72 -16.94 8.10
N GLU A 71 -7.21 -18.08 7.64
CA GLU A 71 -6.32 -19.17 7.25
C GLU A 71 -5.54 -18.69 6.02
N HIS A 72 -4.26 -18.38 6.21
CA HIS A 72 -3.31 -18.27 5.12
C HIS A 72 -3.02 -19.71 4.64
N PRO A 73 -3.46 -20.15 3.45
CA PRO A 73 -2.92 -21.37 2.89
C PRO A 73 -1.43 -21.14 2.62
N GLU A 74 -0.64 -21.93 3.33
CA GLU A 74 0.77 -22.18 3.09
C GLU A 74 1.07 -22.41 1.61
N THR A 75 2.04 -21.62 1.12
CA THR A 75 2.97 -21.89 0.01
C THR A 75 2.39 -22.63 -1.22
N VAL A 76 2.06 -21.84 -2.24
CA VAL A 76 1.98 -22.35 -3.63
C VAL A 76 3.38 -22.83 -4.03
N GLU A 77 3.53 -24.15 -4.20
CA GLU A 77 4.71 -24.78 -4.79
C GLU A 77 4.97 -24.20 -6.19
N ASN A 78 6.19 -23.72 -6.39
CA ASN A 78 6.65 -23.18 -7.66
C ASN A 78 6.72 -24.31 -8.71
N ALA A 79 5.86 -24.23 -9.72
CA ALA A 79 6.04 -24.98 -10.96
C ALA A 79 7.08 -24.28 -11.83
N ASP A 80 8.14 -25.02 -12.14
CA ASP A 80 9.21 -24.72 -13.09
C ASP A 80 8.66 -24.43 -14.50
N GLY A 81 9.05 -23.29 -15.10
CA GLY A 81 8.84 -23.01 -16.54
C GLY A 81 8.87 -21.53 -16.93
N PRO A 82 9.67 -21.12 -17.94
CA PRO A 82 9.84 -19.71 -18.32
C PRO A 82 8.84 -19.27 -19.39
N GLY A 83 8.40 -18.01 -19.36
CA GLY A 83 7.71 -17.41 -20.52
C GLY A 83 6.94 -16.13 -20.22
N ASP A 84 7.47 -15.02 -20.73
CA ASP A 84 6.75 -13.86 -21.27
C ASP A 84 5.25 -13.70 -20.97
N ALA A 85 4.89 -12.70 -20.17
CA ALA A 85 3.78 -11.77 -20.43
C ALA A 85 3.56 -10.78 -19.27
N PHE A 86 4.11 -9.57 -19.37
CA PHE A 86 3.33 -8.38 -18.99
C PHE A 86 3.81 -7.13 -19.74
N ALA A 87 3.64 -7.17 -21.06
CA ALA A 87 3.48 -5.96 -21.86
C ALA A 87 1.97 -5.74 -22.05
N ALA A 88 1.42 -4.70 -21.42
CA ALA A 88 0.32 -3.85 -21.90
C ALA A 88 -0.49 -3.26 -20.73
N ALA A 89 -0.26 -1.98 -20.42
CA ALA A 89 -1.32 -1.00 -20.15
C ALA A 89 -0.71 0.38 -19.87
N VAL A 90 -0.12 1.00 -20.91
CA VAL A 90 -0.06 2.47 -21.00
C VAL A 90 -0.98 2.88 -22.16
N ALA A 91 -2.18 3.36 -21.85
CA ALA A 91 -2.98 4.18 -22.74
C ALA A 91 -4.24 4.69 -22.03
N GLY A 92 -4.34 6.02 -21.89
CA GLY A 92 -5.60 6.71 -22.15
C GLY A 92 -6.45 7.13 -20.95
N ALA A 93 -6.19 8.32 -20.43
CA ALA A 93 -7.26 9.30 -20.15
C ALA A 93 -6.63 10.71 -20.04
N ALA A 94 -6.31 11.28 -21.21
CA ALA A 94 -6.04 12.70 -21.32
C ALA A 94 -7.38 13.47 -21.28
N SER A 95 -7.44 14.44 -20.37
CA SER A 95 -7.98 15.80 -20.56
C SER A 95 -9.21 15.99 -21.43
N THR A 96 -10.29 16.50 -20.84
CA THR A 96 -11.20 17.42 -21.55
C THR A 96 -11.83 18.39 -20.57
N ALA A 97 -11.28 19.61 -20.53
CA ALA A 97 -11.90 20.80 -19.99
C ALA A 97 -11.94 21.85 -21.11
N ALA A 98 -13.15 22.23 -21.53
CA ALA A 98 -13.46 23.48 -22.26
C ALA A 98 -15.00 23.63 -22.21
N SER A 99 -15.52 24.48 -21.33
CA SER A 99 -15.81 25.90 -21.58
C SER A 99 -16.95 26.10 -22.60
N GLY A 100 -18.17 26.27 -22.09
CA GLY A 100 -19.35 26.67 -22.86
C GLY A 100 -19.75 28.08 -22.47
N ALA A 101 -19.52 29.03 -23.37
CA ALA A 101 -20.01 30.40 -23.33
C ALA A 101 -21.40 30.50 -23.97
N THR A 102 -22.27 31.29 -23.35
CA THR A 102 -23.63 31.64 -23.74
C THR A 102 -23.66 32.57 -24.96
N PRO A 103 -24.69 32.52 -25.81
CA PRO A 103 -25.15 33.68 -26.56
C PRO A 103 -26.21 34.50 -25.79
#